data_AF-A0AAV7LM88-F1
#
_entry.id   AF-A0AAV7LM88-F1
#
_cell.length_a   1.000
_cell.length_b   1.000
_cell.length_c   1.000
_cell.angle_alpha   90.00
_cell.angle_beta   90.00
_cell.angle_gamma   90.00
#
_symmetry.space_group_name_H-M   'P 1'
#
loop_
_entity.id
_entity.type
_entity.pdbx_description
1 polymer ?
#
loop_
_entity_poly.entity_id
_entity_poly.type
_entity_poly.pdbx_seq_one_letter_code
_entity_poly.pdbx_strand_id
1 'polypeptide(L)'
;MKSFHTRCPLPPRRGAGADARKLFRVLSDLGFAVTQHFDLTAQEVMDAYQEEIAKEQGDYFLSVLSSHGDEGVIFDFNGCPVKLTDIFAMFTPRRCPVLAGKTKMFFVQACRGEMLDPGVDVETDSCSETQDSFSHYLSIPNDTTVMFASSPGYGAFLNASGSAFLQTLCELLSSEARELELLQLLTRVSHRVAYRFEARGQHSGSREMPCIVTNMTQEAFPFATHAVHDQVRQGEETPSRTCDQHPDGHCDTTCTLQRRDLNRFPKLNSGIRGCLWNQRPLPSREFEATLCSSLDLKAL
;
A
#
# COMPACT_ATOMS: atom_id res chain seq x y z
N MET A 1 0.45 44.81 -14.11
CA MET A 1 1.30 43.84 -14.83
C MET A 1 1.54 42.66 -13.91
N LYS A 2 0.89 41.52 -14.16
CA LYS A 2 1.11 40.27 -13.43
C LYS A 2 2.04 39.40 -14.27
N SER A 3 3.22 39.11 -13.75
CA SER A 3 4.22 38.25 -14.39
C SER A 3 5.27 37.90 -13.32
N PHE A 4 5.73 36.67 -13.07
CA PHE A 4 5.61 35.39 -13.74
C PHE A 4 5.65 34.33 -12.64
N HIS A 5 4.73 33.36 -12.63
CA HIS A 5 4.99 32.12 -11.91
C HIS A 5 6.05 31.36 -12.69
N THR A 6 7.29 31.41 -12.21
CA THR A 6 8.40 30.60 -12.72
C THR A 6 7.99 29.14 -12.54
N ARG A 7 7.60 28.48 -13.64
CA ARG A 7 7.39 27.02 -13.68
C ARG A 7 8.63 26.37 -13.07
N CYS A 8 8.49 25.64 -11.97
CA CYS A 8 9.58 24.81 -11.47
C CYS A 8 9.70 23.64 -12.46
N PRO A 9 10.76 23.54 -13.29
CA PRO A 9 10.80 22.54 -14.35
C PRO A 9 11.32 21.24 -13.77
N LEU A 10 10.51 20.57 -12.95
CA LEU A 10 10.81 19.21 -12.53
C LEU A 10 10.84 18.31 -13.77
N PRO A 11 11.82 17.38 -13.86
CA PRO A 11 11.99 16.59 -15.07
C PRO A 11 10.79 15.65 -15.30
N PRO A 12 10.43 15.35 -16.56
CA PRO A 12 9.36 14.40 -16.85
C PRO A 12 9.64 13.02 -16.24
N ARG A 13 8.63 12.45 -15.56
CA ARG A 13 8.69 11.14 -14.90
C ARG A 13 8.42 10.01 -15.90
N ARG A 14 9.38 9.80 -16.82
CA ARG A 14 9.31 8.74 -17.84
C ARG A 14 9.17 7.37 -17.14
N GLY A 15 8.03 6.72 -17.31
CA GLY A 15 7.69 5.45 -16.64
C GLY A 15 6.46 5.53 -15.74
N ALA A 16 6.10 6.72 -15.24
CA ALA A 16 4.94 6.88 -14.35
C ALA A 16 3.63 6.41 -15.01
N GLY A 17 3.46 6.64 -16.31
CA GLY A 17 2.31 6.14 -17.05
C GLY A 17 2.28 4.60 -17.18
N ALA A 18 3.43 3.93 -17.17
CA ALA A 18 3.49 2.47 -17.16
C ALA A 18 3.07 1.90 -15.80
N ASP A 19 3.53 2.52 -14.70
CA ASP A 19 3.07 2.18 -13.35
C ASP A 19 1.57 2.39 -13.21
N ALA A 20 1.06 3.56 -13.62
CA ALA A 20 -0.35 3.89 -13.52
C ALA A 20 -1.24 2.85 -14.24
N ARG A 21 -0.91 2.49 -15.49
CA ARG A 21 -1.64 1.47 -16.25
C ARG A 21 -1.61 0.09 -15.59
N LYS A 22 -0.45 -0.32 -15.06
CA LYS A 22 -0.30 -1.63 -14.42
C LYS A 22 -1.08 -1.69 -13.10
N LEU A 23 -0.99 -0.64 -12.29
CA LEU A 23 -1.75 -0.50 -11.04
C LEU A 23 -3.25 -0.53 -11.30
N PHE A 24 -3.73 0.23 -12.28
CA PHE A 24 -5.13 0.24 -12.66
C PHE A 24 -5.63 -1.16 -12.97
N ARG A 25 -4.94 -1.86 -13.88
CA ARG A 25 -5.28 -3.23 -14.24
C ARG A 25 -5.30 -4.17 -13.03
N VAL A 26 -4.22 -4.21 -12.26
CA VAL A 26 -4.07 -5.18 -11.15
C VAL A 26 -5.10 -4.92 -10.05
N LEU A 27 -5.31 -3.67 -9.66
CA LEU A 27 -6.28 -3.34 -8.62
C LEU A 27 -7.72 -3.56 -9.10
N SER A 28 -8.03 -3.29 -10.37
CA SER A 28 -9.34 -3.61 -10.95
C SER A 28 -9.58 -5.11 -11.01
N ASP A 29 -8.57 -5.91 -11.37
CA ASP A 29 -8.65 -7.38 -11.37
C ASP A 29 -8.87 -7.94 -9.95
N LEU A 30 -8.50 -7.20 -8.90
CA LEU A 30 -8.76 -7.51 -7.50
C LEU A 30 -10.12 -7.01 -6.98
N GLY A 31 -10.94 -6.41 -7.84
CA GLY A 31 -12.27 -5.91 -7.49
C GLY A 31 -12.27 -4.53 -6.83
N PHE A 32 -11.13 -3.83 -6.79
CA PHE A 32 -11.13 -2.44 -6.35
C PHE A 32 -11.80 -1.57 -7.40
N ALA A 33 -12.52 -0.59 -6.88
CA ALA A 33 -12.95 0.54 -7.64
C ALA A 33 -11.74 1.49 -7.84
N VAL A 34 -11.05 1.41 -8.98
CA VAL A 34 -9.74 2.09 -9.19
C VAL A 34 -9.81 3.38 -9.99
N THR A 35 -8.93 4.29 -9.59
CA THR A 35 -9.10 5.73 -9.67
C THR A 35 -7.76 6.38 -10.04
N GLN A 36 -7.60 6.91 -11.25
CA GLN A 36 -6.39 7.58 -11.77
C GLN A 36 -6.50 9.09 -12.10
N HIS A 37 -5.92 9.92 -11.26
CA HIS A 37 -5.65 11.31 -11.60
C HIS A 37 -4.25 11.48 -12.20
N PHE A 38 -4.12 12.46 -13.09
CA PHE A 38 -2.85 12.82 -13.70
C PHE A 38 -2.65 14.33 -13.61
N ASP A 39 -1.42 14.73 -13.28
CA ASP A 39 -0.96 16.11 -13.40
C ASP A 39 -1.87 17.14 -12.71
N LEU A 40 -2.38 16.78 -11.53
CA LEU A 40 -3.18 17.67 -10.69
C LEU A 40 -2.34 18.78 -10.07
N THR A 41 -2.96 19.93 -9.90
CA THR A 41 -2.50 20.98 -9.00
C THR A 41 -2.73 20.61 -7.53
N ALA A 42 -2.04 21.29 -6.61
CA ALA A 42 -2.14 21.06 -5.18
C ALA A 42 -3.59 21.19 -4.68
N GLN A 43 -4.34 22.15 -5.21
CA GLN A 43 -5.75 22.33 -4.86
C GLN A 43 -6.59 21.16 -5.38
N GLU A 44 -6.42 20.76 -6.64
CA GLU A 44 -7.15 19.63 -7.23
C GLU A 44 -6.85 18.30 -6.54
N VAL A 45 -5.62 18.10 -6.02
CA VAL A 45 -5.29 16.94 -5.18
C VAL A 45 -6.17 16.93 -3.91
N MET A 46 -6.28 18.08 -3.23
CA MET A 46 -7.09 18.17 -2.02
C MET A 46 -8.58 18.01 -2.32
N ASP A 47 -9.06 18.59 -3.42
CA ASP A 47 -10.46 18.49 -3.85
C ASP A 47 -10.82 17.05 -4.21
N ALA A 48 -9.94 16.34 -4.93
CA ALA A 48 -10.10 14.92 -5.22
C ALA A 48 -10.28 14.06 -3.95
N TYR A 49 -9.45 14.30 -2.92
CA TYR A 49 -9.63 13.61 -1.64
C TYR A 49 -10.92 14.03 -0.93
N GLN A 50 -11.36 15.28 -1.04
CA GLN A 50 -12.61 15.73 -0.44
C GLN A 50 -13.82 15.06 -1.06
N GLU A 51 -13.82 14.92 -2.38
CA GLU A 51 -14.84 14.18 -3.11
C GLU A 51 -14.85 12.70 -2.69
N GLU A 52 -13.67 12.10 -2.52
CA GLU A 52 -13.56 10.67 -2.21
C GLU A 52 -14.04 10.32 -0.80
N ILE A 53 -13.71 11.15 0.20
CA ILE A 53 -14.18 10.94 1.59
C ILE A 53 -15.68 11.22 1.76
N ALA A 54 -16.33 11.85 0.77
CA ALA A 54 -17.76 12.11 0.77
C ALA A 54 -18.58 10.97 0.13
N LYS A 55 -17.92 10.01 -0.54
CA LYS A 55 -18.56 8.85 -1.15
C LYS A 55 -18.73 7.71 -0.15
N GLU A 56 -19.62 6.77 -0.48
CA GLU A 56 -19.64 5.48 0.18
C GLU A 56 -18.36 4.70 -0.10
N GLN A 57 -17.85 4.01 0.90
CA GLN A 57 -16.57 3.30 0.85
C GLN A 57 -16.76 1.85 1.29
N GLY A 58 -16.03 0.93 0.65
CA GLY A 58 -15.93 -0.48 1.08
C GLY A 58 -15.17 -0.63 2.41
N ASP A 59 -14.70 -1.84 2.74
CA ASP A 59 -13.95 -2.11 3.99
C ASP A 59 -12.49 -1.62 3.94
N TYR A 60 -11.99 -1.37 2.74
CA TYR A 60 -10.61 -0.98 2.47
C TYR A 60 -10.57 0.28 1.60
N PHE A 61 -9.75 1.25 1.98
CA PHE A 61 -9.39 2.40 1.17
C PHE A 61 -7.93 2.28 0.74
N LEU A 62 -7.64 2.57 -0.53
CA LEU A 62 -6.31 2.51 -1.10
C LEU A 62 -6.03 3.77 -1.93
N SER A 63 -4.89 4.41 -1.67
CA SER A 63 -4.41 5.55 -2.44
C SER A 63 -2.96 5.35 -2.86
N VAL A 64 -2.66 5.59 -4.14
CA VAL A 64 -1.30 5.58 -4.67
C VAL A 64 -0.92 6.99 -5.09
N LEU A 65 0.09 7.55 -4.46
CA LEU A 65 0.66 8.86 -4.76
C LEU A 65 1.99 8.66 -5.48
N SER A 66 2.10 9.11 -6.72
CA SER A 66 3.33 8.98 -7.52
C SER A 66 3.71 10.33 -8.11
N SER A 67 4.72 10.97 -7.51
CA SER A 67 5.22 12.27 -7.97
C SER A 67 6.73 12.42 -7.70
N HIS A 68 7.26 13.60 -8.00
CA HIS A 68 8.45 14.10 -7.30
C HIS A 68 8.07 14.42 -5.86
N GLY A 69 9.05 14.45 -4.98
CA GLY A 69 8.81 14.74 -3.57
C GLY A 69 10.09 15.05 -2.82
N ASP A 70 9.89 15.37 -1.55
CA ASP A 70 10.93 15.49 -0.55
C ASP A 70 10.34 14.96 0.78
N GLU A 71 11.10 15.00 1.87
CA GLU A 71 10.64 14.50 3.16
C GLU A 71 9.31 15.16 3.58
N GLY A 72 8.27 14.33 3.72
CA GLY A 72 6.92 14.74 4.14
C GLY A 72 6.06 15.44 3.08
N VAL A 73 6.57 15.66 1.86
CA VAL A 73 5.85 16.39 0.80
C VAL A 73 5.93 15.71 -0.56
N ILE A 74 4.85 15.83 -1.35
CA ILE A 74 4.88 15.55 -2.78
C ILE A 74 4.71 16.85 -3.55
N PHE A 75 5.25 16.93 -4.76
CA PHE A 75 5.04 18.11 -5.62
C PHE A 75 3.87 17.90 -6.57
N ASP A 76 3.06 18.93 -6.77
CA ASP A 76 2.01 18.96 -7.77
C ASP A 76 2.58 19.17 -9.19
N PHE A 77 1.70 19.26 -10.18
CA PHE A 77 2.09 19.52 -11.58
C PHE A 77 2.88 20.82 -11.79
N ASN A 78 2.63 21.85 -10.97
CA ASN A 78 3.32 23.13 -11.04
C ASN A 78 4.61 23.18 -10.20
N GLY A 79 4.93 22.10 -9.48
CA GLY A 79 6.03 22.05 -8.52
C GLY A 79 5.69 22.69 -7.17
N CYS A 80 4.41 22.94 -6.87
CA CYS A 80 3.95 23.39 -5.56
C CYS A 80 3.90 22.19 -4.60
N PRO A 81 4.40 22.34 -3.35
CA PRO A 81 4.40 21.25 -2.39
C PRO A 81 2.98 20.99 -1.84
N VAL A 82 2.65 19.71 -1.71
CA VAL A 82 1.47 19.18 -1.01
C VAL A 82 1.98 18.34 0.16
N LYS A 83 1.59 18.71 1.38
CA LYS A 83 2.00 17.97 2.57
C LYS A 83 1.19 16.69 2.69
N LEU A 84 1.90 15.58 2.89
CA LEU A 84 1.24 14.29 3.14
C LEU A 84 0.40 14.32 4.42
N THR A 85 0.84 15.08 5.42
CA THR A 85 0.10 15.28 6.67
C THR A 85 -1.29 15.90 6.44
N ASP A 86 -1.41 16.80 5.46
CA ASP A 86 -2.69 17.46 5.16
C ASP A 86 -3.67 16.48 4.51
N ILE A 87 -3.16 15.58 3.66
CA ILE A 87 -3.92 14.46 3.09
C ILE A 87 -4.35 13.50 4.20
N PHE A 88 -3.42 13.00 5.01
CA PHE A 88 -3.73 12.02 6.08
C PHE A 88 -4.73 12.56 7.10
N ALA A 89 -4.63 13.85 7.45
CA ALA A 89 -5.56 14.49 8.38
C ALA A 89 -7.02 14.46 7.90
N MET A 90 -7.29 14.26 6.61
CA MET A 90 -8.65 14.12 6.08
C MET A 90 -9.33 12.80 6.49
N PHE A 91 -8.53 11.77 6.76
CA PHE A 91 -9.00 10.42 7.04
C PHE A 91 -9.19 10.12 8.54
N THR A 92 -9.22 11.18 9.37
CA THR A 92 -9.60 11.03 10.79
C THR A 92 -11.08 10.66 10.91
N PRO A 93 -11.50 9.88 11.93
CA PRO A 93 -12.91 9.50 12.11
C PRO A 93 -13.88 10.68 12.15
N ARG A 94 -13.40 11.87 12.57
CA ARG A 94 -14.19 13.10 12.60
C ARG A 94 -14.40 13.71 11.21
N ARG A 95 -13.43 13.61 10.31
CA ARG A 95 -13.47 14.22 8.97
C ARG A 95 -13.93 13.26 7.88
N CYS A 96 -13.67 11.96 8.06
CA CYS A 96 -14.13 10.88 7.19
C CYS A 96 -14.78 9.77 8.02
N PRO A 97 -16.03 9.95 8.48
CA PRO A 97 -16.74 8.93 9.25
C PRO A 97 -16.96 7.63 8.47
N VAL A 98 -17.08 7.71 7.14
CA VAL A 98 -17.31 6.56 6.25
C VAL A 98 -16.15 5.54 6.23
N LEU A 99 -14.94 5.97 6.64
CA LEU A 99 -13.72 5.15 6.78
C LEU A 99 -13.26 4.98 8.24
N ALA A 100 -14.09 5.33 9.22
CA ALA A 100 -13.79 5.09 10.62
C ALA A 100 -13.77 3.58 10.92
N GLY A 101 -12.70 3.09 11.54
CA GLY A 101 -12.49 1.66 11.85
C GLY A 101 -12.19 0.77 10.62
N LYS A 102 -12.07 1.36 9.44
CA LYS A 102 -11.77 0.65 8.19
C LYS A 102 -10.29 0.79 7.83
N THR A 103 -9.74 -0.16 7.09
CA THR A 103 -8.31 -0.14 6.76
C THR A 103 -8.02 0.86 5.64
N LYS A 104 -7.00 1.70 5.83
CA LYS A 104 -6.57 2.73 4.88
C LYS A 104 -5.12 2.48 4.48
N MET A 105 -4.85 2.43 3.18
CA MET A 105 -3.53 2.12 2.64
C MET A 105 -3.06 3.26 1.73
N PHE A 106 -1.87 3.78 1.99
CA PHE A 106 -1.22 4.78 1.15
C PHE A 106 0.11 4.24 0.62
N PHE A 107 0.27 4.22 -0.70
CA PHE A 107 1.53 3.86 -1.35
C PHE A 107 2.13 5.11 -1.97
N VAL A 108 3.29 5.55 -1.48
CA VAL A 108 3.89 6.83 -1.85
C VAL A 108 5.19 6.60 -2.61
N GLN A 109 5.13 6.73 -3.94
CA GLN A 109 6.28 6.80 -4.83
C GLN A 109 6.69 8.26 -5.01
N ALA A 110 7.51 8.75 -4.09
CA ALA A 110 8.15 10.06 -4.18
C ALA A 110 9.52 10.00 -3.48
N CYS A 111 10.46 10.85 -3.88
CA CYS A 111 11.70 11.03 -3.15
C CYS A 111 11.42 11.58 -1.75
N ARG A 112 12.32 11.28 -0.80
CA ARG A 112 12.24 11.72 0.60
C ARG A 112 13.50 12.48 1.05
N GLY A 113 14.20 13.02 0.07
CA GLY A 113 15.52 13.62 0.20
C GLY A 113 16.36 13.36 -1.05
N GLU A 114 17.56 13.91 -1.05
CA GLU A 114 18.46 13.90 -2.22
C GLU A 114 19.55 12.81 -2.14
N MET A 115 19.66 12.08 -1.02
CA MET A 115 20.71 11.07 -0.88
C MET A 115 20.42 9.83 -1.73
N LEU A 116 21.48 9.22 -2.26
CA LEU A 116 21.41 7.93 -2.94
C LEU A 116 21.65 6.82 -1.92
N ASP A 117 20.85 5.77 -1.95
CA ASP A 117 20.99 4.62 -1.05
C ASP A 117 22.13 3.71 -1.58
N PRO A 118 23.24 3.57 -0.83
CA PRO A 118 24.35 2.70 -1.25
C PRO A 118 23.99 1.21 -1.17
N GLY A 119 22.85 0.86 -0.55
CA GLY A 119 22.48 -0.50 -0.21
C GLY A 119 23.13 -0.96 1.09
N VAL A 120 22.63 -2.09 1.61
CA VAL A 120 23.24 -2.77 2.77
C VAL A 120 24.31 -3.74 2.27
N ASP A 121 25.57 -3.41 2.54
CA ASP A 121 26.60 -4.42 2.76
C ASP A 121 26.60 -4.72 4.26
N VAL A 122 26.70 -6.00 4.64
CA VAL A 122 26.63 -6.45 6.04
C VAL A 122 27.94 -6.09 6.75
N GLU A 123 28.21 -4.80 6.93
CA GLU A 123 29.23 -4.29 7.84
C GLU A 123 28.65 -3.14 8.67
N THR A 124 28.88 -3.26 9.97
CA THR A 124 28.48 -2.35 11.04
C THR A 124 29.07 -0.97 10.79
N ASP A 125 28.24 0.08 10.70
CA ASP A 125 28.33 1.27 11.54
C ASP A 125 27.29 2.36 11.15
N SER A 126 26.94 3.14 12.18
CA SER A 126 25.82 4.09 12.31
C SER A 126 25.70 5.13 11.18
N CYS A 127 24.46 5.35 10.70
CA CYS A 127 24.11 6.52 9.90
C CYS A 127 23.69 7.69 10.80
N SER A 128 24.15 8.89 10.44
CA SER A 128 23.99 10.17 11.14
C SER A 128 22.54 10.56 11.41
N GLU A 129 22.29 11.12 12.60
CA GLU A 129 21.01 11.68 13.03
C GLU A 129 20.53 12.80 12.10
N THR A 130 19.48 12.54 11.32
CA THR A 130 18.69 13.58 10.67
C THR A 130 17.62 14.09 11.63
N GLN A 131 17.59 15.39 11.86
CA GLN A 131 16.69 16.08 12.77
C GLN A 131 15.21 15.83 12.44
N ASP A 132 14.49 15.27 13.43
CA ASP A 132 13.06 15.40 13.74
C ASP A 132 12.02 15.20 12.60
N SER A 133 12.13 14.09 11.85
CA SER A 133 11.10 13.59 10.89
C SER A 133 9.87 12.96 11.58
N PHE A 134 9.91 12.73 12.90
CA PHE A 134 8.87 11.96 13.61
C PHE A 134 7.49 12.62 13.61
N SER A 135 7.44 13.96 13.50
CA SER A 135 6.20 14.73 13.54
C SER A 135 5.22 14.39 12.41
N HIS A 136 5.71 14.00 11.23
CA HIS A 136 4.86 13.63 10.10
C HIS A 136 4.04 12.37 10.39
N TYR A 137 4.61 11.42 11.13
CA TYR A 137 3.95 10.15 11.45
C TYR A 137 2.87 10.28 12.53
N LEU A 138 2.95 11.30 13.39
CA LEU A 138 1.93 11.58 14.40
C LEU A 138 0.57 11.96 13.78
N SER A 139 0.56 12.39 12.52
CA SER A 139 -0.65 12.78 11.80
C SER A 139 -1.38 11.62 11.12
N ILE A 140 -0.77 10.43 11.07
CA ILE A 140 -1.35 9.25 10.42
C ILE A 140 -2.52 8.73 11.29
N PRO A 141 -3.75 8.66 10.76
CA PRO A 141 -4.89 8.14 11.52
C PRO A 141 -4.74 6.65 11.89
N ASN A 142 -5.49 6.19 12.88
CA ASN A 142 -5.62 4.76 13.18
C ASN A 142 -6.11 3.97 11.96
N ASP A 143 -5.78 2.68 11.93
CA ASP A 143 -6.12 1.75 10.85
C ASP A 143 -5.59 2.22 9.50
N THR A 144 -4.40 2.83 9.53
CA THR A 144 -3.72 3.33 8.34
C THR A 144 -2.32 2.74 8.25
N THR A 145 -1.98 2.27 7.06
CA THR A 145 -0.61 1.93 6.67
C THR A 145 -0.17 2.83 5.53
N VAL A 146 1.05 3.36 5.64
CA VAL A 146 1.72 4.14 4.60
C VAL A 146 3.00 3.40 4.23
N MET A 147 3.19 3.09 2.95
CA MET A 147 4.43 2.54 2.44
C MET A 147 5.06 3.51 1.45
N PHE A 148 6.25 3.98 1.79
CA PHE A 148 7.07 4.86 0.98
C PHE A 148 8.03 4.03 0.12
N ALA A 149 8.27 4.47 -1.12
CA ALA A 149 9.19 3.81 -2.04
C ALA A 149 10.65 3.85 -1.55
N SER A 150 11.04 4.92 -0.85
CA SER A 150 12.38 5.09 -0.27
C SER A 150 12.32 5.36 1.24
N SER A 151 13.45 5.13 1.89
CA SER A 151 13.67 5.49 3.30
C SER A 151 13.85 7.00 3.45
N PRO A 152 13.54 7.58 4.63
CA PRO A 152 13.73 9.01 4.88
C PRO A 152 15.15 9.47 4.52
N GLY A 153 15.27 10.62 3.85
CA GLY A 153 16.54 11.15 3.36
C GLY A 153 17.00 10.63 2.00
N TYR A 154 16.39 9.55 1.47
CA TYR A 154 16.80 8.92 0.21
C TYR A 154 15.84 9.17 -0.96
N GLY A 155 16.41 9.19 -2.17
CA GLY A 155 15.66 9.29 -3.42
C GLY A 155 14.91 8.00 -3.78
N ALA A 156 13.79 8.15 -4.49
CA ALA A 156 13.01 7.04 -5.03
C ALA A 156 13.23 6.91 -6.54
N PHE A 157 13.46 5.70 -7.04
CA PHE A 157 13.92 5.51 -8.42
C PHE A 157 12.76 5.26 -9.39
N LEU A 158 12.87 5.88 -10.57
CA LEU A 158 11.92 5.70 -11.67
C LEU A 158 12.69 5.57 -12.99
N ASN A 159 12.38 4.54 -13.78
CA ASN A 159 12.92 4.38 -15.12
C ASN A 159 11.79 4.23 -16.15
N ALA A 160 12.14 4.16 -17.44
CA ALA A 160 11.16 4.09 -18.53
C ALA A 160 10.16 2.92 -18.43
N SER A 161 10.50 1.84 -17.72
CA SER A 161 9.64 0.67 -17.49
C SER A 161 8.73 0.82 -16.26
N GLY A 162 8.91 1.86 -15.46
CA GLY A 162 8.21 2.08 -14.18
C GLY A 162 9.15 2.16 -12.98
N SER A 163 8.60 2.29 -11.78
CA SER A 163 9.36 2.28 -10.52
C SER A 163 9.54 0.86 -10.00
N ALA A 164 10.69 0.57 -9.40
CA ALA A 164 10.93 -0.77 -8.87
C ALA A 164 9.90 -1.12 -7.79
N PHE A 165 9.56 -0.15 -6.95
CA PHE A 165 8.55 -0.26 -5.91
C PHE A 165 7.15 -0.62 -6.46
N LEU A 166 6.56 0.20 -7.34
CA LEU A 166 5.19 -0.01 -7.82
C LEU A 166 5.09 -1.23 -8.74
N GLN A 167 6.12 -1.50 -9.55
CA GLN A 167 6.18 -2.69 -10.38
C GLN A 167 6.22 -3.96 -9.52
N THR A 168 7.03 -3.97 -8.46
CA THR A 168 7.14 -5.09 -7.50
C THR A 168 5.84 -5.30 -6.74
N LEU A 169 5.18 -4.21 -6.30
CA LEU A 169 3.88 -4.28 -5.65
C LEU A 169 2.86 -4.95 -6.58
N CYS A 170 2.74 -4.47 -7.82
CA CYS A 170 1.83 -5.06 -8.81
C CYS A 170 2.09 -6.55 -9.08
N GLU A 171 3.36 -6.95 -9.15
CA GLU A 171 3.75 -8.35 -9.35
C GLU A 171 3.34 -9.26 -8.18
N LEU A 172 3.52 -8.77 -6.94
CA LEU A 172 3.13 -9.52 -5.76
C LEU A 172 1.60 -9.63 -5.65
N LEU A 173 0.89 -8.54 -5.93
CA LEU A 173 -0.57 -8.50 -5.99
C LEU A 173 -1.16 -9.40 -7.09
N SER A 174 -0.42 -9.64 -8.17
CA SER A 174 -0.80 -10.55 -9.25
C SER A 174 -0.40 -12.01 -8.99
N SER A 175 0.14 -12.33 -7.81
CA SER A 175 0.63 -13.65 -7.42
C SER A 175 -0.11 -14.18 -6.20
N GLU A 176 0.16 -15.42 -5.80
CA GLU A 176 -0.37 -16.01 -4.56
C GLU A 176 -0.01 -15.21 -3.30
N ALA A 177 1.01 -14.34 -3.36
CA ALA A 177 1.36 -13.47 -2.25
C ALA A 177 0.25 -12.48 -1.88
N ARG A 178 -0.73 -12.22 -2.77
CA ARG A 178 -1.88 -11.36 -2.47
C ARG A 178 -2.77 -11.88 -1.33
N GLU A 179 -2.71 -13.17 -1.04
CA GLU A 179 -3.50 -13.80 0.04
C GLU A 179 -2.84 -13.60 1.42
N LEU A 180 -1.63 -13.02 1.48
CA LEU A 180 -0.94 -12.73 2.74
C LEU A 180 -1.62 -11.57 3.49
N GLU A 181 -1.43 -11.56 4.81
CA GLU A 181 -1.71 -10.38 5.63
C GLU A 181 -0.92 -9.18 5.10
N LEU A 182 -1.53 -7.98 5.16
CA LEU A 182 -1.02 -6.76 4.56
C LEU A 182 0.46 -6.49 4.91
N LEU A 183 0.84 -6.46 6.18
CA LEU A 183 2.22 -6.16 6.57
C LEU A 183 3.20 -7.24 6.13
N GLN A 184 2.79 -8.51 6.08
CA GLN A 184 3.58 -9.59 5.49
C GLN A 184 3.82 -9.37 3.98
N LEU A 185 2.76 -9.02 3.23
CA LEU A 185 2.85 -8.67 1.82
C LEU A 185 3.80 -7.48 1.61
N LEU A 186 3.65 -6.41 2.39
CA LEU A 186 4.52 -5.22 2.29
C LEU A 186 5.97 -5.55 2.63
N THR A 187 6.22 -6.43 3.59
CA THR A 187 7.57 -6.94 3.89
C THR A 187 8.17 -7.66 2.69
N ARG A 188 7.36 -8.43 1.93
CA ARG A 188 7.81 -9.08 0.68
C ARG A 188 8.12 -8.06 -0.41
N VAL A 189 7.37 -6.95 -0.48
CA VAL A 189 7.69 -5.83 -1.37
C VAL A 189 9.05 -5.26 -1.00
N SER A 190 9.27 -4.88 0.26
CA SER A 190 10.56 -4.33 0.73
C SER A 190 11.73 -5.26 0.40
N HIS A 191 11.61 -6.56 0.70
CA HIS A 191 12.65 -7.54 0.36
C HIS A 191 12.94 -7.57 -1.14
N ARG A 192 11.92 -7.62 -2.00
CA ARG A 192 12.15 -7.70 -3.45
C ARG A 192 12.80 -6.43 -3.99
N VAL A 193 12.39 -5.25 -3.53
CA VAL A 193 12.99 -3.99 -3.97
C VAL A 193 14.46 -3.93 -3.49
N ALA A 194 14.71 -4.12 -2.19
CA ALA A 194 16.05 -3.99 -1.61
C ALA A 194 17.10 -4.94 -2.21
N TYR A 195 16.70 -6.16 -2.60
CA TYR A 195 17.65 -7.18 -3.08
C TYR A 195 17.65 -7.40 -4.59
N ARG A 196 16.64 -6.93 -5.33
CA ARG A 196 16.56 -7.14 -6.80
C ARG A 196 16.66 -5.86 -7.61
N PHE A 197 16.48 -4.70 -6.98
CA PHE A 197 16.68 -3.44 -7.65
C PHE A 197 18.11 -2.96 -7.50
N GLU A 198 18.68 -2.56 -8.62
CA GLU A 198 19.91 -1.79 -8.69
C GLU A 198 19.73 -0.76 -9.81
N ALA A 199 19.98 0.50 -9.49
CA ALA A 199 19.95 1.57 -10.46
C ALA A 199 21.06 1.35 -11.51
N ARG A 200 20.83 1.91 -12.71
CA ARG A 200 21.75 1.80 -13.86
C ARG A 200 22.13 3.19 -14.35
N GLY A 201 23.21 3.27 -15.14
CA GLY A 201 23.66 4.52 -15.73
C GLY A 201 24.38 5.41 -14.70
N GLN A 202 23.99 6.67 -14.59
CA GLN A 202 24.67 7.66 -13.74
C GLN A 202 24.61 7.32 -12.23
N HIS A 203 23.61 6.53 -11.82
CA HIS A 203 23.42 6.09 -10.43
C HIS A 203 23.67 4.57 -10.28
N SER A 204 24.53 3.99 -11.12
CA SER A 204 24.81 2.55 -11.08
C SER A 204 25.28 2.11 -9.69
N GLY A 205 24.77 0.97 -9.21
CA GLY A 205 25.11 0.42 -7.89
C GLY A 205 24.23 0.92 -6.74
N SER A 206 23.48 2.02 -6.92
CA SER A 206 22.52 2.46 -5.91
C SER A 206 21.33 1.51 -5.82
N ARG A 207 20.84 1.27 -4.60
CA ARG A 207 19.66 0.44 -4.33
C ARG A 207 18.48 1.31 -3.89
N GLU A 208 17.36 0.69 -3.55
CA GLU A 208 16.17 1.36 -3.04
C GLU A 208 15.60 0.51 -1.90
N MET A 209 15.33 1.13 -0.75
CA MET A 209 14.70 0.47 0.39
C MET A 209 13.37 1.12 0.74
N PRO A 210 12.23 0.45 0.46
CA PRO A 210 10.92 0.92 0.88
C PRO A 210 10.75 0.95 2.39
N CYS A 211 10.01 1.93 2.90
CA CYS A 211 9.76 2.14 4.32
C CYS A 211 8.27 2.02 4.63
N ILE A 212 7.93 1.25 5.68
CA ILE A 212 6.55 1.02 6.12
C ILE A 212 6.33 1.78 7.42
N VAL A 213 5.24 2.54 7.47
CA VAL A 213 4.74 3.21 8.67
C VAL A 213 3.30 2.78 8.89
N THR A 214 2.96 2.30 10.07
CA THR A 214 1.66 1.68 10.31
C THR A 214 1.09 2.04 11.68
N ASN A 215 -0.17 2.46 11.67
CA ASN A 215 -1.03 2.62 12.85
C ASN A 215 -2.21 1.62 12.80
N MET A 216 -2.00 0.47 12.14
CA MET A 216 -2.99 -0.61 12.07
C MET A 216 -3.25 -1.17 13.47
N THR A 217 -4.54 -1.36 13.81
CA THR A 217 -4.92 -1.96 15.09
C THR A 217 -5.27 -3.45 14.98
N GLN A 218 -5.39 -3.97 13.76
CA GLN A 218 -5.79 -5.33 13.44
C GLN A 218 -5.08 -5.83 12.18
N GLU A 219 -5.04 -7.15 12.00
CA GLU A 219 -4.60 -7.79 10.76
C GLU A 219 -5.59 -7.50 9.63
N ALA A 220 -5.08 -7.27 8.42
CA ALA A 220 -5.90 -6.97 7.25
C ALA A 220 -5.50 -7.82 6.05
N PHE A 221 -6.50 -8.30 5.30
CA PHE A 221 -6.31 -9.12 4.09
C PHE A 221 -6.97 -8.46 2.86
N PRO A 222 -6.56 -7.22 2.50
CA PRO A 222 -7.27 -6.39 1.52
C PRO A 222 -7.25 -6.93 0.09
N PHE A 223 -6.37 -7.87 -0.23
CA PHE A 223 -6.18 -8.41 -1.58
C PHE A 223 -6.45 -9.91 -1.67
N ALA A 224 -6.90 -10.53 -0.56
CA ALA A 224 -7.23 -11.93 -0.51
C ALA A 224 -8.56 -12.20 -1.23
N THR A 225 -8.69 -13.40 -1.76
CA THR A 225 -9.97 -13.87 -2.30
C THR A 225 -10.98 -14.10 -1.18
N HIS A 226 -12.28 -13.95 -1.50
CA HIS A 226 -13.39 -14.18 -0.54
C HIS A 226 -13.27 -15.52 0.21
N ALA A 227 -12.72 -16.57 -0.42
CA ALA A 227 -12.56 -17.90 0.19
C ALA A 227 -11.61 -17.91 1.41
N VAL A 228 -10.60 -17.04 1.44
CA VAL A 228 -9.67 -16.91 2.58
C VAL A 228 -10.26 -16.02 3.67
N HIS A 229 -10.96 -14.95 3.27
CA HIS A 229 -11.61 -14.03 4.19
C HIS A 229 -12.66 -14.72 5.09
N ASP A 230 -13.41 -15.69 4.55
CA ASP A 230 -14.38 -16.47 5.33
C ASP A 230 -13.71 -17.43 6.32
N GLN A 231 -12.52 -17.96 6.03
CA GLN A 231 -11.78 -18.84 6.95
C GLN A 231 -11.16 -18.05 8.11
N VAL A 232 -10.68 -16.84 7.86
CA VAL A 232 -10.16 -15.94 8.91
C VAL A 232 -11.28 -15.53 9.86
N ARG A 233 -12.44 -15.14 9.34
CA ARG A 233 -13.62 -14.79 10.18
C ARG A 233 -14.13 -15.96 11.03
N GLN A 234 -14.08 -17.20 10.51
CA GLN A 234 -14.49 -18.39 11.26
C GLN A 234 -13.45 -18.83 12.31
N GLY A 235 -12.20 -18.37 12.21
CA GLY A 235 -11.14 -18.67 13.19
C GLY A 235 -11.14 -17.78 14.43
N GLU A 236 -11.85 -16.65 14.40
CA GLU A 236 -11.98 -15.70 15.53
C GLU A 236 -13.14 -16.02 16.48
N GLU A 237 -13.96 -17.04 16.19
CA GLU A 237 -14.91 -17.57 17.18
C GLU A 237 -14.15 -18.28 18.31
N THR A 238 -13.79 -17.50 19.34
CA THR A 238 -13.33 -18.03 20.62
C THR A 238 -14.31 -19.09 21.11
N PRO A 239 -13.85 -20.31 21.48
CA PRO A 239 -14.76 -21.28 22.06
C PRO A 239 -15.30 -20.69 23.36
N SER A 240 -16.61 -20.44 23.40
CA SER A 240 -17.33 -20.06 24.60
C SER A 240 -17.01 -21.09 25.68
N ARG A 241 -16.17 -20.70 26.64
CA ARG A 241 -15.94 -21.50 27.84
C ARG A 241 -17.23 -21.47 28.64
N THR A 242 -18.09 -22.47 28.45
CA THR A 242 -19.08 -22.83 29.45
C THR A 242 -18.31 -23.42 30.62
N CYS A 243 -18.13 -22.63 31.68
CA CYS A 243 -17.67 -23.15 32.96
C CYS A 243 -18.82 -23.96 33.55
N ASP A 244 -18.74 -25.28 33.46
CA ASP A 244 -19.59 -26.16 34.26
C ASP A 244 -19.27 -25.92 35.74
N GLN A 245 -20.24 -25.39 36.47
CA GLN A 245 -20.14 -25.18 37.91
C GLN A 245 -20.23 -26.54 38.61
N HIS A 246 -19.11 -27.05 39.12
CA HIS A 246 -19.12 -28.13 40.10
C HIS A 246 -19.28 -27.56 41.53
N PRO A 247 -19.96 -28.26 42.46
CA PRO A 247 -20.50 -27.65 43.68
C PRO A 247 -19.51 -27.39 44.81
N ASP A 248 -18.21 -27.62 44.61
CA ASP A 248 -17.23 -27.54 45.69
C ASP A 248 -16.13 -26.52 45.33
N GLY A 249 -16.19 -25.37 45.99
CA GLY A 249 -15.38 -24.19 45.71
C GLY A 249 -13.88 -24.36 45.98
N HIS A 250 -13.14 -24.88 44.99
CA HIS A 250 -11.68 -24.76 44.92
C HIS A 250 -11.21 -24.37 43.52
N CYS A 251 -10.40 -23.31 43.45
CA CYS A 251 -9.75 -22.81 42.24
C CYS A 251 -8.28 -23.22 42.30
N ASP A 252 -7.90 -24.28 41.56
CA ASP A 252 -6.50 -24.63 41.34
C ASP A 252 -6.04 -24.02 40.00
N THR A 253 -5.32 -22.91 40.06
CA THR A 253 -4.60 -22.34 38.91
C THR A 253 -3.25 -23.03 38.74
N THR A 254 -3.24 -24.19 38.06
CA THR A 254 -2.02 -24.72 37.43
C THR A 254 -2.09 -24.52 35.92
N CYS A 255 -1.48 -23.43 35.45
CA CYS A 255 -1.30 -23.13 34.03
C CYS A 255 -0.20 -24.04 33.46
N THR A 256 -0.57 -25.13 32.81
CA THR A 256 0.35 -25.95 32.00
C THR A 256 0.43 -25.37 30.59
N LEU A 257 1.51 -24.65 30.30
CA LEU A 257 1.92 -24.27 28.95
C LEU A 257 2.32 -25.54 28.18
N GLN A 258 1.41 -26.12 27.40
CA GLN A 258 1.78 -27.09 26.37
C GLN A 258 2.42 -26.35 25.18
N ARG A 259 3.73 -26.52 25.03
CA ARG A 259 4.49 -26.23 23.80
C ARG A 259 3.77 -26.88 22.61
N ARG A 260 3.38 -26.09 21.60
CA ARG A 260 3.00 -26.62 20.30
C ARG A 260 4.24 -26.87 19.45
N ASP A 261 4.37 -28.10 18.99
CA ASP A 261 5.38 -28.55 18.04
C ASP A 261 5.30 -27.77 16.72
N LEU A 262 6.32 -26.95 16.46
CA LEU A 262 6.66 -26.46 15.14
C LEU A 262 7.38 -27.59 14.38
N ASN A 263 6.62 -28.48 13.75
CA ASN A 263 7.11 -29.30 12.63
C ASN A 263 5.98 -30.08 11.95
N ARG A 264 5.31 -29.45 10.98
CA ARG A 264 4.65 -30.19 9.88
C ARG A 264 4.40 -29.30 8.67
N PHE A 265 5.36 -29.25 7.75
CA PHE A 265 5.09 -28.89 6.35
C PHE A 265 4.41 -30.08 5.65
N PRO A 266 3.29 -29.93 4.93
CA PRO A 266 2.85 -30.93 3.99
C PRO A 266 3.54 -30.75 2.64
N LYS A 267 4.19 -31.81 2.17
CA LYS A 267 4.59 -32.00 0.77
C LYS A 267 3.31 -32.19 -0.06
N LEU A 268 3.12 -31.43 -1.14
CA LEU A 268 2.17 -31.80 -2.19
C LEU A 268 2.91 -32.34 -3.42
N ASN A 269 2.53 -33.55 -3.82
CA ASN A 269 2.95 -34.24 -5.02
C ASN A 269 1.73 -34.35 -5.96
N SER A 270 1.95 -34.08 -7.24
CA SER A 270 1.27 -34.61 -8.44
C SER A 270 -0.26 -34.83 -8.48
N GLY A 271 -0.93 -34.19 -9.46
CA GLY A 271 -1.93 -34.90 -10.28
C GLY A 271 -3.24 -34.19 -10.67
N ILE A 272 -3.29 -33.73 -11.93
CA ILE A 272 -4.37 -33.93 -12.94
C ILE A 272 -5.68 -33.08 -12.93
N ARG A 273 -6.00 -32.54 -14.13
CA ARG A 273 -7.27 -32.06 -14.75
C ARG A 273 -7.90 -30.79 -14.14
N GLY A 274 -8.19 -29.71 -14.86
CA GLY A 274 -8.48 -29.47 -16.28
C GLY A 274 -9.93 -28.97 -16.40
N CYS A 275 -10.15 -27.77 -16.97
CA CYS A 275 -11.35 -27.40 -17.73
C CYS A 275 -11.16 -26.02 -18.40
N LEU A 276 -11.17 -26.03 -19.74
CA LEU A 276 -11.38 -24.87 -20.61
C LEU A 276 -12.79 -24.30 -20.39
N TRP A 277 -12.94 -22.96 -20.50
CA TRP A 277 -13.92 -22.38 -21.42
C TRP A 277 -13.31 -21.22 -22.21
N ASN A 278 -13.75 -21.17 -23.46
CA ASN A 278 -13.26 -20.44 -24.60
C ASN A 278 -14.23 -19.27 -24.86
N GLN A 279 -13.76 -18.06 -25.19
CA GLN A 279 -14.23 -17.28 -26.36
C GLN A 279 -13.57 -15.89 -26.51
N ARG A 280 -12.75 -15.83 -27.56
CA ARG A 280 -12.45 -14.83 -28.61
C ARG A 280 -12.85 -13.33 -28.54
N PRO A 281 -12.17 -12.48 -29.35
CA PRO A 281 -11.86 -11.08 -29.06
C PRO A 281 -12.56 -10.03 -29.98
N LEU A 282 -12.30 -8.74 -29.67
CA LEU A 282 -12.27 -7.49 -30.49
C LEU A 282 -13.24 -6.39 -29.99
N PRO A 283 -13.05 -5.09 -30.33
CA PRO A 283 -11.86 -4.37 -30.82
C PRO A 283 -11.51 -3.11 -30.00
N SER A 284 -10.34 -2.56 -30.32
CA SER A 284 -9.79 -1.25 -29.94
C SER A 284 -10.70 -0.03 -30.18
N ARG A 285 -10.74 0.89 -29.21
CA ARG A 285 -10.70 2.38 -29.30
C ARG A 285 -10.81 2.91 -27.86
N GLU A 286 -9.71 3.39 -27.28
CA GLU A 286 -9.28 4.80 -27.22
C GLU A 286 -10.14 5.68 -26.31
N PHE A 287 -9.44 6.31 -25.36
CA PHE A 287 -9.80 7.42 -24.48
C PHE A 287 -10.51 7.16 -23.14
N GLU A 288 -9.99 7.91 -22.16
CA GLU A 288 -10.64 8.52 -21.00
C GLU A 288 -10.36 7.98 -19.59
N ALA A 289 -10.31 8.99 -18.71
CA ALA A 289 -9.66 9.08 -17.42
C ALA A 289 -10.33 8.23 -16.36
N THR A 290 -9.69 8.07 -15.19
CA THR A 290 -10.19 7.11 -14.21
C THR A 290 -10.18 7.76 -12.83
N LEU A 291 -11.23 7.56 -12.04
CA LEU A 291 -11.39 7.87 -10.62
C LEU A 291 -12.64 7.08 -10.20
N CYS A 292 -12.65 6.38 -9.07
CA CYS A 292 -13.51 5.21 -8.82
C CYS A 292 -13.78 4.97 -7.34
N SER A 293 -15.00 4.52 -7.15
CA SER A 293 -15.66 4.16 -5.90
C SER A 293 -16.65 3.05 -6.25
N SER A 294 -16.81 2.06 -5.37
CA SER A 294 -17.62 0.85 -5.60
C SER A 294 -19.12 1.14 -5.52
N LEU A 295 -19.90 0.57 -6.45
CA LEU A 295 -21.37 0.52 -6.43
C LEU A 295 -21.78 -0.95 -6.27
N ASP A 296 -22.59 -1.25 -5.26
CA ASP A 296 -23.18 -2.57 -5.07
C ASP A 296 -24.61 -2.60 -5.65
N LEU A 297 -24.87 -3.62 -6.46
CA LEU A 297 -26.18 -3.89 -7.06
C LEU A 297 -27.13 -4.44 -5.98
N LYS A 298 -28.31 -3.81 -5.85
CA LYS A 298 -29.62 -4.49 -5.61
C LYS A 298 -30.79 -3.50 -5.61
N ALA A 299 -31.69 -3.61 -6.60
CA ALA A 299 -33.14 -3.83 -6.46
C ALA A 299 -33.96 -3.23 -7.62
N LEU A 300 -34.71 -4.14 -8.29
CA LEU A 300 -35.80 -3.98 -9.27
C LEU A 300 -35.44 -3.57 -10.72
#